data_AF-A0A227JBH3-F1
#
_entry.id   AF-A0A227JBH3-F1
#
_cell.length_a   1.000
_cell.length_b   1.000
_cell.length_c   1.000
_cell.angle_alpha   90.00
_cell.angle_beta   90.00
_cell.angle_gamma   90.00
#
_symmetry.space_group_name_H-M   'P 1'
#
loop_
_entity.id
_entity.type
_entity.pdbx_description
1 polymer ?
#
loop_
_entity_poly.entity_id
_entity_poly.type
_entity_poly.pdbx_seq_one_letter_code
_entity_poly.pdbx_strand_id
1 'polypeptide(L)'
;KAMKRIGEEGGVLVVLGNEESTELLIHRVKMFEAQDKGEAPTLAKKQGTSRRVGVGSQILADLGVHDMRLLSSTNKKYHALGGFGLNVVEYVCE
;
A
#
# COMPACT_ATOMS: atom_id res chain seq x y z
N LYS A 1 -12.00 7.25 1.21
CA LYS A 1 -12.91 6.29 0.55
C LYS A 1 -12.81 4.89 1.17
N ALA A 2 -11.61 4.28 1.21
CA ALA A 2 -11.41 2.95 1.81
C ALA A 2 -12.00 2.80 3.23
N MET A 3 -11.67 3.72 4.16
CA MET A 3 -12.23 3.69 5.52
C MET A 3 -13.76 3.79 5.58
N LYS A 4 -14.38 4.59 4.69
CA LYS A 4 -15.84 4.72 4.62
C LYS A 4 -16.46 3.38 4.22
N ARG A 5 -15.95 2.76 3.16
CA ARG A 5 -16.43 1.46 2.67
C ARG A 5 -16.24 0.34 3.70
N ILE A 6 -15.07 0.31 4.37
CA ILE A 6 -14.84 -0.63 5.49
C ILE A 6 -15.83 -0.38 6.63
N GLY A 7 -16.19 0.87 6.93
CA GLY A 7 -17.20 1.18 7.94
C GLY A 7 -18.62 0.75 7.57
N GLU A 8 -18.95 0.73 6.28
CA GLU A 8 -20.27 0.33 5.74
C GLU A 8 -20.40 -1.19 5.55
N GLU A 9 -19.35 -1.85 5.06
CA GLU A 9 -19.36 -3.27 4.66
C GLU A 9 -18.64 -4.19 5.66
N GLY A 10 -17.94 -3.63 6.64
CA GLY A 10 -16.96 -4.36 7.46
C GLY A 10 -15.64 -4.61 6.70
N GLY A 11 -14.60 -4.96 7.44
CA GLY A 11 -13.30 -5.31 6.86
C GLY A 11 -12.10 -4.97 7.74
N VAL A 12 -10.91 -5.09 7.15
CA VAL A 12 -9.64 -4.86 7.84
C VAL A 12 -8.84 -3.79 7.09
N LEU A 13 -8.32 -2.81 7.85
CA LEU A 13 -7.33 -1.86 7.37
C LEU A 13 -6.00 -2.11 8.08
N VAL A 14 -4.98 -2.53 7.34
CA VAL A 14 -3.62 -2.68 7.89
C VAL A 14 -2.84 -1.40 7.61
N VAL A 15 -2.42 -0.72 8.67
CA VAL A 15 -1.55 0.45 8.60
C VAL A 15 -0.13 0.00 8.98
N LEU A 16 0.77 0.00 8.00
CA LEU A 16 2.16 -0.34 8.21
C LEU A 16 2.96 0.93 8.47
N GLY A 17 3.74 0.92 9.55
CA GLY A 17 4.72 1.97 9.82
C GLY A 17 5.68 2.13 8.63
N ASN A 18 5.98 3.38 8.31
CA ASN A 18 6.99 3.70 7.31
C ASN A 18 8.14 4.42 8.00
N GLU A 19 9.33 3.83 7.98
CA GLU A 19 10.54 4.53 8.36
C GLU A 19 10.85 5.56 7.25
N GLU A 20 10.67 6.84 7.58
CA GLU A 20 11.01 7.95 6.71
C GLU A 20 12.27 8.62 7.29
N SER A 21 13.38 8.56 6.54
CA SER A 21 14.61 9.22 6.95
C SER A 21 14.52 10.73 6.69
N THR A 22 15.32 11.52 7.40
CA THR A 22 15.40 12.97 7.19
C THR A 22 15.74 13.31 5.74
N GLU A 23 16.60 12.53 5.08
CA GLU A 23 16.96 12.70 3.68
C GLU A 23 15.77 12.49 2.75
N LEU A 24 14.94 11.47 3.01
CA LEU A 24 13.73 11.21 2.22
C LEU A 24 12.70 12.34 2.39
N LEU A 25 12.58 12.88 3.60
CA LEU A 25 11.69 14.01 3.88
C LEU A 25 12.16 15.27 3.14
N ILE A 26 13.44 15.62 3.23
CA ILE A 26 14.03 16.76 2.52
C ILE A 26 13.86 16.59 1.01
N HIS A 27 14.10 15.39 0.49
CA HIS A 27 13.89 15.09 -0.93
C HIS A 27 12.43 15.34 -1.33
N ARG A 28 11.46 14.93 -0.51
CA ARG A 28 10.04 15.16 -0.77
C ARG A 28 9.67 16.65 -0.81
N VAL A 29 10.26 17.46 0.06
CA VAL A 29 10.08 18.92 0.04
C VAL A 29 10.62 19.51 -1.27
N LYS A 30 11.83 19.14 -1.70
CA LYS A 30 12.41 19.59 -2.98
C LYS A 30 11.58 19.15 -4.19
N MET A 31 10.94 17.99 -4.11
CA MET A 31 10.03 17.52 -5.16
C MET A 31 8.82 18.43 -5.31
N PHE A 32 8.22 18.87 -4.20
CA PHE A 32 7.11 19.82 -4.24
C PHE A 32 7.57 21.19 -4.75
N GLU A 33 8.73 21.68 -4.32
CA GLU A 33 9.31 22.92 -4.83
C GLU A 33 9.52 22.88 -6.36
N ALA A 34 10.06 21.79 -6.90
CA ALA A 34 10.23 21.62 -8.35
C ALA A 34 8.88 21.61 -9.09
N GLN A 35 7.86 20.95 -8.52
CA GLN A 35 6.50 20.93 -9.08
C GLN A 35 5.89 22.33 -9.13
N ASP A 36 6.03 23.11 -8.06
CA ASP A 36 5.51 24.48 -7.98
C ASP A 36 6.18 25.41 -9.00
N LYS A 37 7.44 25.13 -9.36
CA LYS A 37 8.19 25.83 -10.41
C LYS A 37 7.89 25.34 -11.83
N GLY A 38 7.09 24.28 -11.98
CA GLY A 38 6.82 23.65 -13.28
C GLY A 38 7.99 22.81 -13.81
N GLU A 39 8.95 22.45 -12.96
CA GLU A 39 10.10 21.63 -13.30
C GLU A 39 9.77 20.14 -13.17
N ALA A 40 10.47 19.29 -13.94
CA ALA A 40 10.31 17.85 -13.85
C ALA A 40 10.94 17.33 -12.54
N PRO A 41 10.16 16.71 -11.64
CA PRO A 41 10.65 16.39 -10.31
C PRO A 41 11.43 15.06 -10.34
N THR A 42 12.59 14.99 -9.68
CA THR A 42 13.45 13.79 -9.65
C THR A 42 12.89 12.69 -8.74
N LEU A 43 12.35 11.61 -9.29
CA LEU A 43 11.76 10.55 -8.48
C LEU A 43 12.78 9.81 -7.60
N ALA A 44 12.53 9.75 -6.29
CA ALA A 44 13.27 8.86 -5.39
C ALA A 44 13.00 7.39 -5.73
N LYS A 45 14.02 6.52 -5.56
CA LYS A 45 13.84 5.08 -5.70
C LYS A 45 12.87 4.55 -4.63
N LYS A 46 11.76 3.95 -5.06
CA LYS A 46 10.83 3.24 -4.16
C LYS A 46 11.50 1.97 -3.62
N GLN A 47 12.09 2.04 -2.42
CA GLN A 47 12.59 0.87 -1.71
C GLN A 47 11.54 0.33 -0.73
N GLY A 48 11.60 -0.98 -0.44
CA GLY A 48 10.85 -1.60 0.65
C GLY A 48 9.39 -2.00 0.38
N THR A 49 8.85 -1.78 -0.83
CA THR A 49 7.45 -2.15 -1.16
C THR A 49 7.19 -3.65 -0.97
N SER A 50 8.08 -4.51 -1.44
CA SER A 50 7.92 -5.97 -1.30
C SER A 50 7.93 -6.42 0.17
N ARG A 51 8.84 -5.86 0.98
CA ARG A 51 8.91 -6.13 2.42
C ARG A 51 7.63 -5.72 3.14
N ARG A 52 7.11 -4.52 2.86
CA ARG A 52 5.85 -4.05 3.45
C ARG A 52 4.68 -4.94 3.08
N VAL A 53 4.57 -5.34 1.80
CA VAL A 53 3.53 -6.29 1.37
C VAL A 53 3.63 -7.60 2.17
N GLY A 54 4.84 -8.17 2.32
CA GLY A 54 5.02 -9.41 3.09
C GLY A 54 4.65 -9.29 4.57
N VAL A 55 4.93 -8.15 5.21
CA VAL A 55 4.52 -7.90 6.61
C VAL A 55 3.00 -7.75 6.70
N GLY A 56 2.38 -6.98 5.81
CA GLY A 56 0.92 -6.84 5.77
C GLY A 56 0.21 -8.18 5.55
N SER A 57 0.77 -9.04 4.69
CA SER A 57 0.22 -10.38 4.47
C SER A 57 0.28 -11.26 5.71
N GLN A 58 1.38 -11.23 6.46
CA GLN A 58 1.50 -12.00 7.71
C GLN A 58 0.50 -11.52 8.77
N ILE A 59 0.32 -10.21 8.91
CA ILE A 59 -0.67 -9.64 9.84
C ILE A 59 -2.09 -10.12 9.47
N LEU A 60 -2.44 -10.09 8.18
CA LEU A 60 -3.76 -10.55 7.73
C LEU A 60 -3.97 -12.05 7.99
N ALA A 61 -2.96 -12.88 7.73
CA ALA A 61 -3.01 -14.31 7.99
C ALA A 61 -3.15 -14.61 9.49
N ASP A 62 -2.44 -13.88 10.35
CA ASP A 62 -2.52 -14.02 11.82
C ASP A 62 -3.91 -13.60 12.36
N LEU A 63 -4.56 -12.63 11.72
CA LEU A 63 -5.96 -12.26 11.99
C LEU A 63 -6.98 -13.28 11.47
N GLY A 64 -6.55 -14.37 10.82
CA GLY A 64 -7.41 -15.41 10.27
C GLY A 64 -8.05 -15.06 8.93
N VAL A 65 -7.53 -14.06 8.21
CA VAL A 65 -8.00 -13.75 6.86
C VAL A 65 -7.47 -14.80 5.89
N HIS A 66 -8.35 -15.32 5.03
CA HIS A 66 -8.00 -16.27 3.97
C HIS A 66 -8.51 -15.75 2.63
N ASP A 67 -9.83 -15.78 2.40
CA ASP A 67 -10.47 -15.20 1.23
C ASP A 67 -10.82 -13.73 1.47
N MET A 68 -10.38 -12.84 0.59
CA MET A 68 -10.62 -11.41 0.74
C MET A 68 -10.94 -10.69 -0.58
N ARG A 69 -11.77 -9.64 -0.47
CA ARG A 69 -11.97 -8.64 -1.52
C ARG A 69 -10.95 -7.53 -1.31
N LEU A 70 -9.98 -7.41 -2.21
CA LEU A 70 -8.87 -6.48 -2.06
C LEU A 70 -9.22 -5.12 -2.66
N LEU A 71 -9.26 -4.08 -1.83
CA LEU A 71 -9.30 -2.70 -2.28
C LEU A 71 -7.92 -2.29 -2.80
N SER A 72 -7.81 -2.04 -4.11
CA SER A 72 -6.54 -1.72 -4.77
C SER A 72 -6.67 -0.47 -5.64
N SER A 73 -5.65 0.40 -5.61
CA SER A 73 -5.56 1.55 -6.51
C SER A 73 -5.07 1.19 -7.91
N THR A 74 -4.77 -0.09 -8.17
CA THR A 74 -4.31 -0.57 -9.48
C THR A 74 -4.91 -1.94 -9.80
N ASN A 75 -5.16 -2.20 -11.08
CA ASN A 75 -5.57 -3.54 -11.56
C ASN A 75 -4.43 -4.58 -11.57
N LYS A 76 -3.30 -4.30 -10.91
CA LYS A 76 -2.19 -5.26 -10.84
C LYS A 76 -2.56 -6.39 -9.89
N LYS A 77 -2.48 -7.62 -10.38
CA LYS A 77 -2.67 -8.82 -9.57
C LYS A 77 -1.45 -9.03 -8.66
N TYR A 78 -1.71 -9.25 -7.38
CA TYR A 78 -0.68 -9.57 -6.40
C TYR A 78 -0.52 -11.09 -6.29
N HIS A 79 0.38 -11.66 -7.10
CA HIS A 79 0.64 -13.10 -7.09
C HIS A 79 1.36 -13.61 -5.84
N ALA A 80 2.04 -12.72 -5.09
CA ALA A 80 2.83 -13.09 -3.92
C ALA A 80 1.99 -13.37 -2.65
N LEU A 81 0.69 -13.10 -2.66
CA LEU A 81 -0.18 -13.25 -1.49
C LEU A 81 -0.49 -14.72 -1.16
N GLY A 82 -0.53 -15.59 -2.16
CA GLY A 82 -0.82 -17.01 -1.96
C GLY A 82 0.19 -17.73 -1.06
N GLY A 83 1.46 -17.27 -1.04
CA GLY A 83 2.48 -17.80 -0.13
C GLY A 83 2.21 -17.53 1.36
N PHE A 84 1.25 -16.66 1.66
CA PHE A 84 0.81 -16.33 3.03
C PHE A 84 -0.57 -16.94 3.36
N GLY A 85 -1.13 -17.80 2.49
CA GLY A 85 -2.48 -18.34 2.68
C GLY A 85 -3.59 -17.33 2.42
N LEU A 86 -3.29 -16.23 1.70
CA LEU A 86 -4.23 -15.19 1.32
C LEU A 86 -4.68 -15.36 -0.12
N ASN A 87 -5.98 -15.47 -0.33
CA ASN A 87 -6.63 -15.59 -1.62
C ASN A 87 -7.47 -14.33 -1.92
N VAL A 88 -7.15 -13.67 -3.03
CA VAL A 88 -7.94 -12.51 -3.48
C VAL A 88 -9.07 -13.00 -4.38
N VAL A 89 -10.28 -13.05 -3.83
CA VAL A 89 -11.47 -13.50 -4.56
C VAL A 89 -12.06 -12.40 -5.45
N GLU A 90 -11.79 -11.14 -5.13
CA GLU A 90 -12.24 -9.99 -5.90
C GLU A 90 -11.24 -8.83 -5.77
N TYR A 91 -10.97 -8.15 -6.88
CA TYR A 91 -10.25 -6.88 -6.87
C TYR A 91 -11.26 -5.76 -7.00
N VAL A 92 -11.48 -5.04 -5.90
CA VAL A 92 -12.36 -3.86 -5.88
C VAL A 92 -11.48 -2.67 -6.23
N CYS A 93 -11.44 -2.36 -7.52
CA CYS A 93 -10.68 -1.24 -8.06
C CYS A 93 -11.62 -0.06 -8.34
N GLU A 94 -11.32 1.09 -7.73
CA GLU A 94 -11.98 2.38 -7.98
C GLU A 94 -10.94 3.43 -8.40
#